data_AF-A0A8J5NZN6-F1
#
_entry.id   AF-A0A8J5NZN6-F1
#
_cell.length_a   1.000
_cell.length_b   1.000
_cell.length_c   1.000
_cell.angle_alpha   90.00
_cell.angle_beta   90.00
_cell.angle_gamma   90.00
#
_symmetry.space_group_name_H-M   'P 1'
#
loop_
_entity.id
_entity.type
_entity.pdbx_description
1 polymer ?
#
loop_
_entity_poly.entity_id
_entity_poly.type
_entity_poly.pdbx_seq_one_letter_code
_entity_poly.pdbx_strand_id
1 'polypeptide(L)'
;MLQLPKTGGDTLWATRYEVYDRMLYLLRTFLETVTATCAQPGFNQKAWDNGLQMFSGERGAPENKGELLEAIDPVVRRNPVTGWKGIYAVGEHVSYINGLGEDDSNNFLDYFLNLFIENHDLQVRQPAAERQLCRDLR
;
A
#
# COMPACT_ATOMS: atom_id res chain seq x y z
N MET A 1 2.85 -4.45 -28.32
CA MET A 1 3.44 -3.09 -28.43
C MET A 1 2.83 -2.24 -27.32
N LEU A 2 3.63 -1.56 -26.50
CA LEU A 2 3.13 -0.71 -25.42
C LEU A 2 2.51 0.56 -26.05
N GLN A 3 1.27 0.89 -25.72
CA GLN A 3 0.63 2.15 -26.16
C GLN A 3 0.67 3.15 -25.01
N LEU A 4 1.23 4.34 -25.26
CA LEU A 4 1.28 5.44 -24.30
C LEU A 4 0.46 6.62 -24.83
N PRO A 5 -0.30 7.33 -23.98
CA PRO A 5 -0.98 8.55 -24.38
C PRO A 5 0.04 9.66 -24.70
N LYS A 6 -0.35 10.60 -25.57
CA LYS A 6 0.50 11.75 -25.95
C LYS A 6 0.82 12.67 -24.76
N THR A 7 -0.10 12.76 -23.81
CA THR A 7 0.02 13.53 -22.57
C THR A 7 -0.68 12.78 -21.43
N GLY A 8 -0.14 12.86 -20.22
CA GLY A 8 -0.66 12.14 -19.05
C GLY A 8 -0.22 10.68 -18.98
N GLY A 9 -0.72 9.94 -17.99
CA GLY A 9 -0.31 8.55 -17.73
C GLY A 9 0.93 8.40 -16.85
N ASP A 10 1.39 9.48 -16.24
CA ASP A 10 2.51 9.45 -15.31
C ASP A 10 2.16 8.69 -14.03
N THR A 11 3.18 8.23 -13.34
CA THR A 11 3.02 7.51 -12.08
C THR A 11 3.59 8.33 -10.95
N LEU A 12 2.77 8.55 -9.92
CA LEU A 12 3.21 9.17 -8.69
C LEU A 12 3.74 8.09 -7.74
N TRP A 13 4.92 8.32 -7.20
CA TRP A 13 5.54 7.54 -6.15
C TRP A 13 5.70 8.41 -4.92
N ALA A 14 5.73 7.78 -3.74
CA ALA A 14 5.91 8.48 -2.48
C ALA A 14 6.75 7.65 -1.50
N THR A 15 7.59 8.29 -0.70
CA THR A 15 8.41 7.60 0.31
C THR A 15 7.64 7.39 1.62
N ARG A 16 7.60 6.14 2.07
CA ARG A 16 6.97 5.76 3.35
C ARG A 16 7.89 5.96 4.55
N TYR A 17 9.20 6.05 4.31
CA TYR A 17 10.20 6.27 5.36
C TYR A 17 10.08 7.68 5.92
N GLU A 18 9.96 8.68 5.04
CA GLU A 18 9.80 10.08 5.43
C GLU A 18 8.49 10.31 6.20
N VAL A 19 7.40 9.67 5.77
CA VAL A 19 6.12 9.68 6.50
C VAL A 19 6.30 9.14 7.92
N TYR A 20 7.05 8.04 8.07
CA TYR A 20 7.41 7.52 9.39
C TYR A 20 8.23 8.54 10.19
N ASP A 21 9.26 9.14 9.61
CA ASP A 21 10.16 10.07 10.31
C ASP A 21 9.49 11.40 10.73
N ARG A 22 8.42 11.82 10.06
CA ARG A 22 7.63 13.02 10.42
C ARG A 22 6.73 12.83 11.65
N MET A 23 6.40 11.61 12.00
CA MET A 23 5.51 11.36 13.13
C MET A 23 6.21 11.54 14.48
N LEU A 24 5.42 11.93 15.48
CA LEU A 24 5.89 12.02 16.87
C LEU A 24 6.46 10.67 17.33
N TYR A 25 7.56 10.71 18.08
CA TYR A 25 8.24 9.51 18.56
C TYR A 25 7.31 8.54 19.30
N LEU A 26 6.45 9.06 20.19
CA LEU A 26 5.49 8.23 20.94
C LEU A 26 4.50 7.50 20.02
N LEU A 27 4.03 8.17 18.96
CA LEU A 27 3.17 7.53 17.96
C LEU A 27 3.93 6.44 17.21
N ARG A 28 5.18 6.70 16.79
CA ARG A 28 6.00 5.69 16.11
C ARG A 28 6.20 4.44 16.95
N THR A 29 6.51 4.60 18.25
CA THR A 29 6.68 3.47 19.16
C THR A 29 5.40 2.67 19.34
N PHE A 30 4.25 3.34 19.37
CA PHE A 30 2.95 2.67 19.41
C PHE A 30 2.66 1.93 18.09
N LEU A 31 2.84 2.60 16.94
CA LEU A 31 2.54 2.04 15.63
C LEU A 31 3.43 0.85 15.26
N GLU A 32 4.60 0.71 15.89
CA GLU A 32 5.46 -0.46 15.76
C GLU A 32 4.94 -1.72 16.44
N THR A 33 4.00 -1.62 17.36
CA THR A 33 3.46 -2.78 18.10
C THR A 33 2.18 -3.33 17.51
N VAL A 34 1.54 -2.59 16.59
CA VAL A 34 0.23 -2.94 16.03
C VAL A 34 0.34 -3.49 14.61
N THR A 35 -0.68 -4.26 14.24
CA THR A 35 -0.85 -4.83 12.89
C THR A 35 -2.08 -4.24 12.24
N ALA A 36 -2.19 -4.34 10.92
CA ALA A 36 -3.37 -3.98 10.16
C ALA A 36 -3.85 -5.17 9.34
N THR A 37 -5.16 -5.26 9.17
CA THR A 37 -5.79 -6.19 8.24
C THR A 37 -5.90 -5.50 6.88
N CYS A 38 -5.18 -6.05 5.91
CA CYS A 38 -5.19 -5.62 4.52
C CYS A 38 -6.13 -6.54 3.74
N ALA A 39 -7.32 -6.05 3.42
CA ALA A 39 -8.34 -6.82 2.71
C ALA A 39 -8.99 -5.98 1.61
N GLN A 40 -9.41 -6.66 0.54
CA GLN A 40 -10.13 -6.05 -0.59
C GLN A 40 -11.37 -6.86 -0.95
N PRO A 41 -12.39 -6.92 -0.08
CA PRO A 41 -13.62 -7.67 -0.34
C PRO A 41 -14.34 -7.18 -1.60
N GLY A 42 -14.12 -5.92 -2.01
CA GLY A 42 -14.66 -5.34 -3.23
C GLY A 42 -14.23 -6.05 -4.52
N PHE A 43 -13.08 -6.75 -4.55
CA PHE A 43 -12.70 -7.56 -5.72
C PHE A 43 -13.59 -8.79 -5.86
N ASN A 44 -13.85 -9.50 -4.76
CA ASN A 44 -14.72 -10.66 -4.75
C ASN A 44 -16.16 -10.28 -5.11
N GLN A 45 -16.64 -9.16 -4.56
CA GLN A 45 -17.97 -8.64 -4.90
C GLN A 45 -18.08 -8.29 -6.38
N LYS A 46 -17.12 -7.54 -6.95
CA LYS A 46 -17.13 -7.20 -8.38
C LYS A 46 -17.02 -8.43 -9.27
N ALA A 47 -16.24 -9.44 -8.88
CA ALA A 47 -16.17 -10.69 -9.63
C ALA A 47 -17.54 -11.39 -9.66
N TRP A 48 -18.18 -11.50 -8.49
CA TRP A 48 -19.52 -12.07 -8.36
C TRP A 48 -20.54 -11.33 -9.23
N ASP A 49 -20.59 -10.00 -9.13
CA ASP A 49 -21.55 -9.15 -9.86
C ASP A 49 -21.40 -9.26 -11.38
N ASN A 50 -20.19 -9.54 -11.86
CA ASN A 50 -19.88 -9.70 -13.28
C ASN A 50 -19.85 -11.17 -13.75
N GLY A 51 -20.21 -12.13 -12.88
CA GLY A 51 -20.17 -13.56 -13.21
C GLY A 51 -18.74 -14.08 -13.49
N LEU A 52 -17.72 -13.41 -12.95
CA LEU A 52 -16.32 -13.79 -13.07
C LEU A 52 -15.92 -14.68 -11.88
N GLN A 53 -15.08 -15.68 -12.14
CA GLN A 53 -14.44 -16.46 -11.08
C GLN A 53 -13.14 -15.81 -10.65
N MET A 54 -12.90 -15.78 -9.33
CA MET A 54 -11.64 -15.30 -8.79
C MET A 54 -10.52 -16.28 -9.11
N PHE A 55 -9.35 -15.75 -9.46
CA PHE A 55 -8.18 -16.58 -9.67
C PHE A 55 -7.68 -17.15 -8.34
N SER A 56 -7.82 -18.46 -8.16
CA SER A 56 -7.51 -19.19 -6.92
C SER A 56 -6.11 -19.84 -6.88
N GLY A 57 -5.35 -19.76 -7.97
CA GLY A 57 -3.97 -20.24 -8.05
C GLY A 57 -2.97 -19.36 -7.29
N GLU A 58 -1.69 -19.71 -7.38
CA GLU A 58 -0.60 -18.99 -6.72
C GLU A 58 -0.39 -17.59 -7.30
N ARG A 59 -0.24 -16.59 -6.42
CA ARG A 59 -0.05 -15.17 -6.76
C ARG A 59 1.23 -14.64 -6.14
N GLY A 60 2.35 -14.81 -6.84
CA GLY A 60 3.67 -14.28 -6.42
C GLY A 60 4.37 -15.04 -5.29
N ALA A 61 3.64 -15.81 -4.48
CA ALA A 61 4.16 -16.72 -3.47
C ALA A 61 3.28 -17.98 -3.36
N PRO A 62 3.85 -19.18 -3.07
CA PRO A 62 3.08 -20.43 -2.94
C PRO A 62 1.95 -20.41 -1.90
N GLU A 63 2.15 -19.63 -0.83
CA GLU A 63 1.18 -19.42 0.24
C GLU A 63 0.06 -18.44 -0.13
N ASN A 64 0.28 -17.57 -1.13
CA ASN A 64 -0.72 -16.61 -1.61
C ASN A 64 -1.61 -17.25 -2.68
N LYS A 65 -2.52 -18.13 -2.24
CA LYS A 65 -3.49 -18.85 -3.08
C LYS A 65 -4.90 -18.77 -2.50
N GLY A 66 -5.89 -19.27 -3.22
CA GLY A 66 -7.30 -19.24 -2.81
C GLY A 66 -7.98 -17.90 -3.09
N GLU A 67 -9.27 -17.80 -2.79
CA GLU A 67 -10.10 -16.65 -3.20
C GLU A 67 -10.21 -15.56 -2.11
N LEU A 68 -9.69 -15.83 -0.91
CA LEU A 68 -9.63 -14.85 0.16
C LEU A 68 -8.42 -13.93 -0.06
N LEU A 69 -8.70 -12.66 -0.38
CA LEU A 69 -7.68 -11.63 -0.61
C LEU A 69 -7.46 -10.81 0.66
N GLU A 70 -6.93 -11.47 1.69
CA GLU A 70 -6.68 -10.89 3.00
C GLU A 70 -5.28 -11.22 3.49
N ALA A 71 -4.66 -10.25 4.17
CA ALA A 71 -3.38 -10.42 4.84
C ALA A 71 -3.35 -9.59 6.14
N ILE A 72 -2.67 -10.11 7.16
CA ILE A 72 -2.38 -9.35 8.39
C ILE A 72 -0.91 -8.98 8.36
N ASP A 73 -0.62 -7.69 8.43
CA ASP A 73 0.72 -7.15 8.30
C ASP A 73 1.02 -6.10 9.38
N PRO A 74 2.28 -5.91 9.79
CA PRO A 74 2.65 -4.82 10.69
C PRO A 74 2.34 -3.45 10.07
N VAL A 75 1.84 -2.52 10.90
CA VAL A 75 1.60 -1.13 10.46
C VAL A 75 2.92 -0.46 10.07
N VAL A 76 3.96 -0.66 10.86
CA VAL A 76 5.34 -0.27 10.55
C VAL A 76 6.16 -1.49 10.19
N ARG A 77 6.84 -1.47 9.04
CA ARG A 77 7.83 -2.51 8.68
C ARG A 77 9.22 -1.93 8.56
N ARG A 78 10.20 -2.78 8.84
CA ARG A 78 11.61 -2.48 8.60
C ARG A 78 12.05 -3.08 7.27
N ASN A 79 12.65 -2.26 6.42
CA ASN A 79 13.33 -2.75 5.22
C ASN A 79 14.54 -3.61 5.63
N PRO A 80 14.65 -4.88 5.18
CA PRO A 80 15.71 -5.78 5.62
C PRO A 80 17.10 -5.41 5.09
N VAL A 81 17.19 -4.62 4.02
CA VAL A 81 18.45 -4.20 3.40
C VAL A 81 18.94 -2.88 4.00
N THR A 82 18.08 -1.86 4.05
CA THR A 82 18.47 -0.53 4.53
C THR A 82 18.31 -0.35 6.04
N GLY A 83 17.53 -1.21 6.68
CA GLY A 83 17.15 -1.07 8.09
C GLY A 83 16.14 0.05 8.35
N TRP A 84 15.68 0.79 7.34
CA TRP A 84 14.75 1.91 7.52
C TRP A 84 13.34 1.44 7.84
N LYS A 85 12.64 2.20 8.68
CA LYS A 85 11.25 1.93 9.07
C LYS A 85 10.31 2.82 8.28
N GLY A 86 9.20 2.25 7.81
CA GLY A 86 8.18 2.99 7.07
C GLY A 86 6.78 2.49 7.41
N ILE A 87 5.77 3.30 7.08
CA ILE A 87 4.36 2.93 7.23
C ILE A 87 3.90 2.08 6.05
N TYR A 88 3.28 0.94 6.33
CA TYR A 88 2.76 -0.01 5.34
C TYR A 88 1.24 -0.13 5.37
N ALA A 89 0.60 0.23 6.49
CA ALA A 89 -0.84 0.29 6.60
C ALA A 89 -1.35 1.63 6.06
N VAL A 90 -1.34 1.84 4.74
CA VAL A 90 -1.86 3.06 4.12
C VAL A 90 -2.51 2.78 2.76
N GLY A 91 -3.53 3.57 2.44
CA GLY A 91 -4.22 3.54 1.16
C GLY A 91 -5.35 2.52 1.09
N GLU A 92 -5.84 2.30 -0.14
CA GLU A 92 -7.11 1.58 -0.38
C GLU A 92 -7.11 0.14 0.09
N HIS A 93 -5.95 -0.52 0.19
CA HIS A 93 -5.83 -1.94 0.48
C HIS A 93 -5.85 -2.31 1.97
N VAL A 94 -5.99 -1.33 2.85
CA VAL A 94 -6.03 -1.53 4.30
C VAL A 94 -7.46 -1.33 4.79
N SER A 95 -7.99 -2.30 5.52
CA SER A 95 -9.34 -2.22 6.06
C SER A 95 -9.36 -1.56 7.43
N TYR A 96 -8.52 -2.02 8.37
CA TYR A 96 -8.44 -1.46 9.71
C TYR A 96 -7.15 -1.86 10.44
N ILE A 97 -6.81 -1.14 11.49
CA ILE A 97 -5.72 -1.44 12.42
C ILE A 97 -6.26 -2.35 13.53
N ASN A 98 -5.61 -3.50 13.71
CA ASN A 98 -6.02 -4.51 14.67
C ASN A 98 -5.80 -4.02 16.10
N GLY A 99 -6.82 -4.20 16.95
CA GLY A 99 -6.78 -3.82 18.36
C GLY A 99 -7.17 -2.37 18.65
N LEU A 100 -7.49 -1.58 17.63
CA LEU A 100 -8.08 -0.25 17.77
C LEU A 100 -9.60 -0.29 17.57
N GLY A 101 -10.29 0.69 18.16
CA GLY A 101 -11.68 0.97 17.81
C GLY A 101 -11.79 1.46 16.36
N GLU A 102 -12.98 1.36 15.78
CA GLU A 102 -13.22 1.75 14.38
C GLU A 102 -12.83 3.21 14.12
N ASP A 103 -13.30 4.13 14.96
CA ASP A 103 -12.99 5.56 14.83
C ASP A 103 -11.49 5.83 14.94
N ASP A 104 -10.81 5.22 15.92
CA ASP A 104 -9.37 5.37 16.10
C ASP A 104 -8.58 4.82 14.91
N SER A 105 -8.96 3.63 14.42
CA SER A 105 -8.38 3.02 13.24
C SER A 105 -8.51 3.93 12.02
N ASN A 106 -9.72 4.43 11.76
CA ASN A 106 -9.99 5.33 10.63
C ASN A 106 -9.19 6.62 10.74
N ASN A 107 -9.16 7.24 11.94
CA ASN A 107 -8.38 8.45 12.19
C ASN A 107 -6.89 8.25 11.89
N PHE A 108 -6.31 7.11 12.26
CA PHE A 108 -4.92 6.80 11.94
C PHE A 108 -4.70 6.58 10.45
N LEU A 109 -5.57 5.81 9.79
CA LEU A 109 -5.45 5.55 8.35
C LEU A 109 -5.57 6.83 7.52
N ASP A 110 -6.52 7.70 7.88
CA ASP A 110 -6.69 9.03 7.28
C ASP A 110 -5.48 9.91 7.55
N TYR A 111 -4.96 9.91 8.78
CA TYR A 111 -3.75 10.65 9.12
C TYR A 111 -2.55 10.21 8.26
N PHE A 112 -2.33 8.89 8.09
CA PHE A 112 -1.25 8.40 7.23
C PHE A 112 -1.45 8.86 5.78
N LEU A 113 -2.66 8.74 5.25
CA LEU A 113 -2.96 9.13 3.88
C LEU A 113 -2.77 10.65 3.67
N ASN A 114 -3.20 11.48 4.62
CA ASN A 114 -3.02 12.93 4.57
C ASN A 114 -1.54 13.31 4.60
N LEU A 115 -0.70 12.62 5.38
CA LEU A 115 0.74 12.83 5.32
C LEU A 115 1.30 12.57 3.92
N PHE A 116 0.79 11.60 3.18
CA PHE A 116 1.20 11.42 1.78
C PHE A 116 0.69 12.54 0.87
N ILE A 117 -0.59 12.89 0.97
CA ILE A 117 -1.26 13.82 0.04
C ILE A 117 -0.75 15.25 0.21
N GLU A 118 -0.64 15.72 1.45
CA GLU A 118 -0.36 17.13 1.77
C GLU A 118 1.12 17.49 1.68
N ASN A 119 1.99 16.49 1.53
CA ASN A 119 3.42 16.68 1.49
C ASN A 119 3.94 16.29 0.10
N HIS A 120 4.08 17.26 -0.80
CA HIS A 120 4.55 16.98 -2.16
C HIS A 120 6.05 16.69 -2.25
N ASP A 121 6.82 17.09 -1.23
CA ASP A 121 8.28 16.93 -1.20
C ASP A 121 8.73 15.47 -0.99
N LEU A 122 7.85 14.61 -0.47
CA LEU A 122 8.08 13.16 -0.37
C LEU A 122 7.65 12.39 -1.61
N GLN A 123 7.12 13.07 -2.63
CA GLN A 123 6.59 12.48 -3.85
C GLN A 123 7.53 12.66 -5.04
N VAL A 124 7.58 11.65 -5.91
CA VAL A 124 8.24 11.72 -7.22
C VAL A 124 7.24 11.34 -8.30
N ARG A 125 7.10 12.20 -9.30
CA ARG A 125 6.30 11.92 -10.49
C ARG A 125 7.22 11.37 -11.58
N GLN A 126 7.01 10.11 -11.95
CA GLN A 126 7.75 9.45 -13.03
C GLN A 126 6.95 9.53 -14.34
N PRO A 127 7.50 10.16 -15.40
CA PRO A 127 6.84 10.23 -16.70
C PRO A 127 6.62 8.87 -17.35
N ALA A 128 5.47 8.71 -18.02
CA ALA A 128 5.15 7.45 -18.70
C ALA A 128 6.19 7.05 -19.77
N ALA A 129 6.80 8.03 -20.43
CA ALA A 129 7.82 7.84 -21.47
C ALA A 129 9.15 7.27 -20.92
N GLU A 130 9.46 7.48 -19.64
CA GLU A 130 10.72 7.06 -19.02
C GLU A 130 10.66 5.64 -18.41
N ARG A 131 9.47 5.00 -18.42
CA ARG A 131 9.26 3.65 -17.86
C ARG A 131 9.98 2.53 -18.62
N GLN A 132 10.49 2.79 -19.83
CA GLN A 132 11.11 1.75 -20.66
C GLN A 132 12.36 1.15 -20.00
N LEU A 133 13.14 1.94 -19.23
CA LEU A 133 14.38 1.49 -18.59
C LEU A 133 14.20 0.49 -17.44
N CYS A 134 13.06 0.50 -16.72
CA CYS A 134 12.85 -0.38 -15.57
C CYS A 134 12.62 -1.86 -15.95
N ARG A 135 12.37 -2.17 -17.22
CA ARG A 135 12.17 -3.56 -17.68
C ARG A 135 13.44 -4.21 -18.19
N ASP A 136 14.43 -3.43 -18.61
CA ASP A 136 15.67 -3.94 -19.22
C ASP A 136 16.70 -4.43 -18.18
N LEU A 137 16.34 -4.43 -16.90
CA LEU A 137 17.14 -4.92 -15.77
C LEU A 137 16.70 -6.31 -15.26
N ARG A 138 16.00 -7.12 -16.08
CA ARG A 138 15.66 -8.51 -15.75
C ARG A 138 16.16 -9.47 -16.81
#